data_AF-A0A967C7H3-F1
#
_entry.id   AF-A0A967C7H3-F1
#
_cell.length_a   1.000
_cell.length_b   1.000
_cell.length_c   1.000
_cell.angle_alpha   90.00
_cell.angle_beta   90.00
_cell.angle_gamma   90.00
#
_symmetry.space_group_name_H-M   'P 1'
#
loop_
_entity.id
_entity.type
_entity.pdbx_description
1 polymer ?
#
loop_
_entity_poly.entity_id
_entity_poly.type
_entity_poly.pdbx_seq_one_letter_code
_entity_poly.pdbx_strand_id
1 'polypeptide(L)'
;MRRNLDFIRGQTFSFSGVLRDASGPVDLTNAALQWRMGLTDLRRTTILLTESDGISVASGTGGAWTITVNPDKTADAAAGEYNHQGTATIGTAVYNLVSGRVRLLRDLPT
;
A
#
# COMPACT_ATOMS: atom_id res chain seq x y z
N MET A 1 8.47 2.75 -6.52
CA MET A 1 7.55 3.03 -7.66
C MET A 1 6.66 4.23 -7.35
N ARG A 2 6.22 5.02 -8.35
CA ARG A 2 5.13 6.01 -8.16
C ARG A 2 3.86 5.51 -8.84
N ARG A 3 2.73 5.49 -8.14
CA ARG A 3 1.43 5.03 -8.65
C ARG A 3 0.32 5.85 -8.01
N ASN A 4 -0.61 6.37 -8.80
CA ASN A 4 -1.84 6.96 -8.27
C ASN A 4 -2.93 5.89 -8.28
N LEU A 5 -3.81 5.92 -7.30
CA LEU A 5 -4.84 4.91 -7.07
C LEU A 5 -6.21 5.57 -6.91
N ASP A 6 -7.22 5.01 -7.55
CA ASP A 6 -8.61 5.42 -7.37
C ASP A 6 -9.40 4.19 -6.94
N PHE A 7 -10.12 4.26 -5.81
CA PHE A 7 -10.99 3.19 -5.36
C PHE A 7 -12.18 3.71 -4.55
N ILE A 8 -13.24 2.90 -4.50
CA ILE A 8 -14.47 3.20 -3.77
C ILE A 8 -14.28 2.73 -2.32
N ARG A 9 -14.62 3.60 -1.36
CA ARG A 9 -14.58 3.24 0.06
C ARG A 9 -15.57 2.12 0.37
N GLY A 10 -15.21 1.24 1.30
CA GLY A 10 -16.06 0.09 1.64
C GLY A 10 -16.05 -1.02 0.59
N GLN A 11 -15.14 -0.98 -0.38
CA GLN A 11 -14.91 -2.08 -1.32
C GLN A 11 -13.51 -2.66 -1.16
N THR A 12 -13.35 -3.92 -1.55
CA THR A 12 -12.04 -4.54 -1.63
C THR A 12 -11.30 -4.00 -2.84
N PHE A 13 -10.07 -3.55 -2.63
CA PHE A 13 -9.17 -3.13 -3.69
C PHE A 13 -7.85 -3.87 -3.56
N SER A 14 -7.28 -4.35 -4.67
CA SER A 14 -5.98 -5.02 -4.67
C SER A 14 -5.08 -4.54 -5.78
N PHE A 15 -3.79 -4.45 -5.47
CA PHE A 15 -2.76 -4.13 -6.45
C PHE A 15 -1.42 -4.71 -6.03
N SER A 16 -0.58 -4.99 -7.02
CA SER A 16 0.73 -5.60 -6.82
C SER A 16 1.83 -4.85 -7.56
N GLY A 17 3.07 -5.21 -7.25
CA GLY A 17 4.26 -4.72 -7.92
C GLY A 17 5.48 -5.58 -7.62
N VAL A 18 6.60 -5.17 -8.18
CA VAL A 18 7.92 -5.77 -7.93
C VAL A 18 8.86 -4.67 -7.46
N LEU A 19 9.47 -4.86 -6.29
CA LEU A 19 10.55 -4.00 -5.81
C LEU A 19 11.84 -4.35 -6.56
N ARG A 20 12.47 -3.34 -7.15
CA ARG A 20 13.73 -3.47 -7.89
C ARG A 20 14.71 -2.39 -7.49
N ASP A 21 15.99 -2.71 -7.53
CA ASP A 21 17.12 -1.78 -7.46
C ASP A 21 17.96 -1.86 -8.75
N ALA A 22 19.17 -1.28 -8.73
CA ALA A 22 20.08 -1.30 -9.88
C ALA A 22 20.59 -2.71 -10.25
N SER A 23 20.56 -3.66 -9.30
CA SER A 23 21.05 -5.03 -9.45
C SER A 23 19.94 -6.00 -9.87
N GLY A 24 18.67 -5.64 -9.69
CA GLY A 24 17.53 -6.47 -10.08
C GLY A 24 16.40 -6.43 -9.06
N PRO A 25 15.56 -7.48 -8.99
CA PRO A 25 14.58 -7.62 -7.91
C PRO A 25 15.26 -7.67 -6.54
N VAL A 26 14.70 -6.95 -5.57
CA VAL A 26 15.17 -6.98 -4.18
C VAL A 26 14.55 -8.17 -3.47
N ASP A 27 15.35 -8.97 -2.76
CA ASP A 27 14.85 -10.10 -1.97
C ASP A 27 14.02 -9.63 -0.76
N LEU A 28 12.73 -9.97 -0.76
CA LEU A 28 11.77 -9.63 0.28
C LEU A 28 11.52 -10.76 1.30
N THR A 29 12.26 -11.88 1.26
CA THR A 29 11.96 -13.09 2.05
C THR A 29 11.81 -12.84 3.56
N ASN A 30 12.56 -11.88 4.11
CA ASN A 30 12.50 -11.48 5.52
C ASN A 30 12.08 -10.01 5.69
N ALA A 31 11.35 -9.46 4.72
CA ALA A 31 10.94 -8.07 4.76
C ALA A 31 9.70 -7.91 5.65
N ALA A 32 9.72 -6.93 6.57
CA ALA A 32 8.51 -6.45 7.21
C ALA A 32 7.83 -5.43 6.28
N LEU A 33 6.60 -5.71 5.86
CA LEU A 33 5.86 -4.85 4.94
C LEU A 33 4.87 -3.94 5.67
N GLN A 34 4.78 -2.71 5.19
CA GLN A 34 3.79 -1.74 5.65
C GLN A 34 3.27 -0.93 4.47
N TRP A 35 1.97 -0.66 4.45
CA TRP A 35 1.38 0.38 3.61
C TRP A 35 0.54 1.33 4.45
N ARG A 36 0.63 2.62 4.16
CA ARG A 36 -0.12 3.67 4.84
C ARG A 36 -0.76 4.61 3.85
N MET A 37 -1.93 5.10 4.21
CA MET A 37 -2.62 6.19 3.55
C MET A 37 -2.93 7.27 4.57
N GLY A 38 -2.82 8.53 4.19
CA GLY A 38 -3.04 9.66 5.07
C GLY A 38 -3.14 10.97 4.30
N LEU A 39 -3.30 12.07 5.04
CA LEU A 39 -3.37 13.41 4.46
C LEU A 39 -2.02 13.86 3.87
N THR A 40 -1.92 15.13 3.45
CA THR A 40 -0.89 15.69 2.55
C THR A 40 0.57 15.35 2.88
N ASP A 41 0.92 15.02 4.11
CA ASP A 41 2.28 14.68 4.53
C ASP A 41 2.44 13.31 5.20
N LEU A 42 1.39 12.47 5.20
CA LEU A 42 1.34 11.20 5.94
C LEU A 42 1.63 11.34 7.44
N ARG A 43 1.65 12.56 8.03
CA ARG A 43 1.81 12.75 9.48
C ARG A 43 0.59 12.27 10.25
N ARG A 44 -0.58 12.34 9.60
CA ARG A 44 -1.83 11.72 10.09
C ARG A 44 -2.16 10.53 9.20
N THR A 45 -1.73 9.35 9.64
CA THR A 45 -2.11 8.08 9.02
C THR A 45 -3.59 7.83 9.26
N THR A 46 -4.36 7.72 8.17
CA THR A 46 -5.78 7.35 8.20
C THR A 46 -5.93 5.84 8.14
N ILE A 47 -5.14 5.17 7.30
CA ILE A 47 -5.16 3.72 7.13
C ILE A 47 -3.74 3.20 7.26
N LEU A 48 -3.58 2.14 8.03
CA LEU A 48 -2.36 1.36 8.14
C LEU A 48 -2.69 -0.09 7.79
N LEU A 49 -1.92 -0.66 6.88
CA LEU A 49 -1.90 -2.08 6.59
C LEU A 49 -0.51 -2.62 6.91
N THR A 50 -0.49 -3.65 7.76
CA THR A 50 0.65 -4.54 7.95
C THR A 50 0.35 -5.90 7.33
N GLU A 51 1.26 -6.86 7.50
CA GLU A 51 1.11 -8.19 6.92
C GLU A 51 -0.13 -8.95 7.39
N SER A 52 -0.62 -8.64 8.60
CA SER A 52 -1.87 -9.19 9.12
C SER A 52 -3.13 -8.55 8.52
N ASP A 53 -2.99 -7.41 7.84
CA ASP A 53 -4.12 -6.58 7.38
C ASP A 53 -4.40 -6.69 5.88
N GLY A 54 -3.43 -7.17 5.09
CA GLY A 54 -3.62 -7.36 3.65
C GLY A 54 -2.45 -6.94 2.75
N ILE A 55 -1.29 -6.54 3.30
CA ILE A 55 -0.05 -6.48 2.51
C ILE A 55 0.71 -7.80 2.62
N SER A 56 1.31 -8.32 1.55
CA SER A 56 2.05 -9.58 1.61
C SER A 56 3.17 -9.66 0.58
N VAL A 57 4.18 -10.47 0.88
CA VAL A 57 5.21 -10.87 -0.07
C VAL A 57 4.64 -11.97 -0.96
N ALA A 58 4.50 -11.70 -2.25
CA ALA A 58 4.02 -12.67 -3.24
C ALA A 58 5.16 -13.55 -3.79
N SER A 59 6.39 -13.02 -3.83
CA SER A 59 7.61 -13.76 -4.14
C SER A 59 8.80 -13.08 -3.47
N GLY A 60 9.41 -13.75 -2.49
CA GLY A 60 10.54 -13.21 -1.72
C GLY A 60 11.72 -12.86 -2.63
N THR A 61 12.35 -13.87 -3.24
CA THR A 61 13.49 -13.68 -4.14
C THR A 61 13.14 -12.93 -5.43
N GLY A 62 11.87 -12.96 -5.85
CA GLY A 62 11.36 -12.21 -7.00
C GLY A 62 11.01 -10.76 -6.70
N GLY A 63 11.12 -10.31 -5.45
CA GLY A 63 10.77 -8.96 -5.00
C GLY A 63 9.30 -8.58 -5.17
N ALA A 64 8.42 -9.56 -5.37
CA ALA A 64 7.01 -9.32 -5.66
C ALA A 64 6.20 -9.16 -4.37
N TRP A 65 5.30 -8.19 -4.38
CA TRP A 65 4.43 -7.86 -3.26
C TRP A 65 3.02 -7.57 -3.75
N THR A 66 2.05 -7.77 -2.87
CA THR A 66 0.63 -7.47 -3.09
C THR A 66 0.09 -6.68 -1.91
N ILE A 67 -0.77 -5.70 -2.19
CA ILE A 67 -1.54 -4.95 -1.20
C ILE A 67 -3.01 -5.15 -1.52
N THR A 68 -3.75 -5.65 -0.55
CA THR A 68 -5.20 -5.79 -0.56
C THR A 68 -5.77 -4.95 0.58
N VAL A 69 -6.56 -3.96 0.21
CA VAL A 69 -7.29 -3.11 1.15
C VAL A 69 -8.70 -3.70 1.27
N ASN A 70 -9.02 -4.23 2.45
CA ASN A 70 -10.35 -4.77 2.72
C ASN A 70 -11.39 -3.66 2.96
N PRO A 71 -12.70 -3.95 2.79
CA PRO A 71 -13.77 -2.97 2.93
C PRO A 71 -13.76 -2.21 4.26
N ASP A 72 -13.56 -2.93 5.36
CA ASP A 72 -13.54 -2.44 6.74
C ASP A 72 -12.46 -1.36 6.96
N LYS A 73 -11.31 -1.48 6.27
CA LYS A 73 -10.22 -0.50 6.39
C LYS A 73 -10.57 0.88 5.84
N THR A 74 -11.57 0.96 4.95
CA THR A 74 -11.93 2.20 4.25
C THR A 74 -13.37 2.64 4.48
N ALA A 75 -14.23 1.80 5.05
CA ALA A 75 -15.66 2.07 5.22
C ALA A 75 -15.94 3.41 5.92
N ASP A 76 -15.22 3.69 7.00
CA ASP A 76 -15.37 4.91 7.80
C ASP A 76 -14.48 6.07 7.32
N ALA A 77 -13.61 5.84 6.34
CA ALA A 77 -12.77 6.89 5.79
C ALA A 77 -13.63 7.88 4.98
N ALA A 78 -13.36 9.17 5.16
CA ALA A 78 -13.98 10.21 4.36
C ALA A 78 -13.54 10.05 2.90
N ALA A 79 -14.46 10.21 1.95
CA ALA A 79 -14.07 10.32 0.55
C ALA A 79 -13.25 11.60 0.34
N GLY A 80 -12.22 11.54 -0.51
CA GLY A 80 -11.30 12.65 -0.73
C GLY A 80 -9.98 12.24 -1.35
N GLU A 81 -9.06 13.18 -1.41
CA GLU A 81 -7.68 12.95 -1.86
C GLU A 81 -6.75 12.71 -0.67
N TYR A 82 -5.91 11.70 -0.81
CA TYR A 82 -4.92 11.27 0.16
C TYR A 82 -3.58 11.04 -0.52
N ASN A 83 -2.54 10.92 0.29
CA ASN A 83 -1.27 10.34 -0.13
C ASN A 83 -1.18 8.91 0.41
N HIS A 84 -0.35 8.11 -0.23
CA HIS A 84 0.00 6.80 0.27
C HIS A 84 1.47 6.46 0.09
N GLN A 85 1.93 5.52 0.90
CA GLN A 85 3.28 4.98 0.83
C GLN A 85 3.29 3.53 1.31
N GLY A 86 3.93 2.66 0.55
CA GLY A 86 4.28 1.30 0.94
C GLY A 86 5.79 1.19 1.14
N THR A 87 6.20 0.53 2.21
CA THR A 87 7.60 0.30 2.56
C THR A 87 7.86 -1.17 2.87
N ALA A 88 9.05 -1.63 2.51
CA ALA A 88 9.61 -2.89 2.98
C ALA A 88 10.83 -2.60 3.84
N THR A 89 10.90 -3.21 5.01
CA THR A 89 12.06 -3.10 5.91
C THR A 89 12.78 -4.45 5.94
N ILE A 90 14.04 -4.47 5.52
CA ILE A 90 14.89 -5.67 5.53
C ILE A 90 16.09 -5.38 6.44
N GLY A 91 16.12 -6.02 7.61
CA GLY A 91 17.07 -5.65 8.66
C GLY A 91 16.89 -4.18 9.06
N THR A 92 17.90 -3.34 8.82
CA THR A 92 17.83 -1.88 9.07
C THR A 92 17.53 -1.05 7.82
N ALA A 93 17.51 -1.66 6.63
CA ALA A 93 17.29 -0.96 5.38
C ALA A 93 15.79 -0.81 5.09
N VAL A 94 15.38 0.40 4.69
CA VAL A 94 14.00 0.71 4.32
C VAL A 94 13.91 1.01 2.84
N TYR A 95 13.05 0.28 2.14
CA TYR A 95 12.81 0.41 0.71
C TYR A 95 11.42 0.95 0.44
N ASN A 96 11.30 1.87 -0.52
CA ASN A 96 10.02 2.41 -0.95
C ASN A 96 9.39 1.51 -2.04
N LEU A 97 8.39 0.72 -1.67
CA LEU A 97 7.66 -0.14 -2.60
C LEU A 97 6.89 0.72 -3.62
N VAL A 98 6.02 1.57 -3.09
CA VAL A 98 5.06 2.34 -3.86
C VAL A 98 4.73 3.64 -3.13
N SER A 99 4.49 4.71 -3.87
CA SER A 99 4.01 5.97 -3.30
C SER A 99 3.20 6.73 -4.34
N GLY A 100 2.36 7.65 -3.90
CA GLY A 100 1.58 8.47 -4.81
C GLY A 100 0.35 9.04 -4.13
N ARG A 101 -0.64 9.41 -4.97
CA ARG A 101 -1.93 9.91 -4.51
C ARG A 101 -2.98 8.80 -4.53
N VAL A 102 -3.91 8.87 -3.59
CA VAL A 102 -5.13 8.06 -3.58
C VAL A 102 -6.33 8.97 -3.68
N ARG A 103 -7.25 8.67 -4.58
CA ARG A 103 -8.59 9.24 -4.57
C ARG A 103 -9.57 8.21 -4.02
N LEU A 104 -10.07 8.46 -2.82
CA LEU A 104 -11.09 7.62 -2.20
C LEU A 104 -12.47 8.16 -2.59
N LEU A 105 -13.24 7.38 -3.33
CA LEU A 105 -14.56 7.76 -3.84
C LEU A 105 -15.66 7.31 -2.87
N ARG A 106 -16.76 8.06 -2.80
CA ARG A 106 -17.98 7.58 -2.14
C ARG A 106 -18.59 6.47 -2.98
N ASP A 107 -19.17 5.49 -2.33
CA ASP A 107 -20.08 4.57 -2.99
C ASP A 107 -21.29 5.37 -3.50
N LEU A 108 -21.59 5.26 -4.79
CA LEU A 108 -22.76 5.90 -5.36
C LEU A 108 -23.94 4.95 -5.13
N PRO A 109 -25.06 5.40 -4.52
CA PRO A 109 -26.24 4.55 -4.43
C PRO A 109 -26.67 4.19 -5.86
N THR A 110 -26.81 2.89 -6.12
CA THR A 110 -27.41 2.32 -7.33
C THR A 110 -28.88 2.65 -7.42
#